data_AF-A0AAN8G7F6-F1
#
_entry.id   AF-A0AAN8G7F6-F1
#
_cell.length_a   1.000
_cell.length_b   1.000
_cell.length_c   1.000
_cell.angle_alpha   90.00
_cell.angle_beta   90.00
_cell.angle_gamma   90.00
#
_symmetry.space_group_name_H-M   'P 1'
#
loop_
_entity.id
_entity.type
_entity.pdbx_description
1 polymer ?
#
loop_
_entity_poly.entity_id
_entity_poly.type
_entity_poly.pdbx_seq_one_letter_code
_entity_poly.pdbx_strand_id
1 'polypeptide(L)'
;MARLCYPTGHISDNANARKLFARVDMDNDSSLSIQDFEGIFKRFDLNGDDKIERGEFVKHWAIEKLGTPPEAVNLFNNLDVNKDGVISHSPDLPFIFIWFDSDVNGQVNEAEFVVTWQKLTT
;
A
#
# COMPACT_ATOMS: atom_id res chain seq x y z
N MET A 1 13.26 26.37 -10.56
CA MET A 1 12.88 25.07 -11.14
C MET A 1 13.78 24.00 -10.53
N ALA A 2 13.44 23.53 -9.33
CA ALA A 2 14.24 22.53 -8.63
C ALA A 2 13.90 21.14 -9.17
N ARG A 3 14.86 20.52 -9.88
CA ARG A 3 14.79 19.09 -10.18
C ARG A 3 15.13 18.38 -8.88
N LEU A 4 14.17 17.64 -8.32
CA LEU A 4 14.42 16.69 -7.25
C LEU A 4 15.32 15.59 -7.83
N CYS A 5 16.61 15.71 -7.57
CA CYS A 5 17.61 14.70 -7.90
C CYS A 5 17.59 13.68 -6.76
N TYR A 6 16.85 12.58 -6.94
CA TYR A 6 17.00 11.43 -6.05
C TYR A 6 18.28 10.68 -6.47
N PRO A 7 19.26 10.50 -5.56
CA PRO A 7 20.54 9.92 -5.92
C PRO A 7 20.35 8.44 -6.27
N THR A 8 20.68 8.11 -7.52
CA THR A 8 20.79 6.75 -8.04
C THR A 8 21.88 6.00 -7.29
N GLY A 9 21.49 5.07 -6.41
CA GLY A 9 22.41 4.19 -5.71
C GLY A 9 21.69 3.09 -4.94
N HIS A 10 21.46 1.95 -5.58
CA HIS A 10 21.20 0.66 -4.93
C HIS A 10 19.95 0.50 -4.03
N ILE A 11 18.82 1.09 -4.42
CA ILE A 11 17.51 0.56 -4.00
C ILE A 11 17.05 -0.31 -5.16
N SER A 12 16.94 -1.63 -4.96
CA SER A 12 16.38 -2.54 -5.97
C SER A 12 15.11 -1.90 -6.51
N ASP A 13 15.07 -1.64 -7.83
CA ASP A 13 14.00 -0.84 -8.44
C ASP A 13 12.65 -1.49 -8.14
N ASN A 14 11.94 -0.98 -7.13
CA ASN A 14 10.64 -1.52 -6.77
C ASN A 14 9.62 -0.84 -7.69
N ALA A 15 9.76 -1.08 -8.99
CA ALA A 15 8.93 -0.51 -10.03
C ALA A 15 7.44 -0.81 -9.78
N ASN A 16 7.14 -1.91 -9.09
CA ASN A 16 5.79 -2.24 -8.65
C ASN A 16 5.33 -1.33 -7.50
N ALA A 17 6.18 -1.03 -6.52
CA ALA A 17 5.88 -0.08 -5.45
C ALA A 17 5.61 1.33 -6.00
N ARG A 18 6.42 1.83 -6.93
CA ARG A 18 6.20 3.16 -7.54
C ARG A 18 4.92 3.21 -8.38
N LYS A 19 4.64 2.15 -9.15
CA LYS A 19 3.38 2.02 -9.89
C LYS A 19 2.18 1.98 -8.97
N LEU A 20 2.32 1.32 -7.82
CA LEU A 20 1.27 1.25 -6.83
C LEU A 20 1.07 2.63 -6.20
N PHE A 21 2.12 3.28 -5.73
CA PHE A 21 2.07 4.66 -5.20
C PHE A 21 1.34 5.60 -6.16
N ALA A 22 1.74 5.64 -7.44
CA ALA A 22 1.10 6.50 -8.44
C ALA A 22 -0.35 6.13 -8.80
N ARG A 23 -0.80 4.91 -8.48
CA ARG A 23 -2.21 4.50 -8.65
C ARG A 23 -3.06 4.82 -7.43
N VAL A 24 -2.41 4.87 -6.28
CA VAL A 24 -3.01 5.06 -4.96
C VAL A 24 -3.17 6.55 -4.67
N ASP A 25 -2.22 7.37 -5.09
CA ASP A 25 -2.25 8.83 -5.04
C ASP A 25 -3.42 9.34 -5.93
N MET A 26 -4.60 9.50 -5.32
CA MET A 26 -5.83 9.78 -6.07
C MET A 26 -5.93 11.25 -6.47
N ASP A 27 -5.42 12.16 -5.63
CA ASP A 27 -5.42 13.60 -5.88
C ASP A 27 -4.13 14.09 -6.56
N ASN A 28 -3.15 13.20 -6.79
CA ASN A 28 -1.86 13.45 -7.44
C ASN A 28 -1.04 14.52 -6.71
N ASP A 29 -1.15 14.58 -5.38
CA ASP A 29 -0.41 15.53 -4.56
C ASP A 29 1.00 15.03 -4.18
N SER A 30 1.38 13.83 -4.65
CA SER A 30 2.64 13.15 -4.35
C SER A 30 2.79 12.72 -2.90
N SER A 31 1.69 12.59 -2.17
CA SER A 31 1.60 12.05 -0.83
C SER A 31 0.37 11.14 -0.72
N LEU A 32 0.39 10.19 0.21
CA LEU A 32 -0.79 9.39 0.51
C LEU A 32 -1.31 9.80 1.88
N SER A 33 -2.52 10.32 1.89
CA SER A 33 -3.28 10.60 3.09
C SER A 33 -4.05 9.37 3.54
N ILE A 34 -4.64 9.43 4.73
CA ILE A 34 -5.59 8.40 5.17
C ILE A 34 -6.75 8.25 4.17
N GLN A 35 -7.16 9.32 3.49
CA GLN A 35 -8.27 9.31 2.54
C GLN A 35 -7.91 8.53 1.27
N ASP A 36 -6.66 8.59 0.82
CA ASP A 36 -6.17 7.77 -0.29
C ASP A 36 -6.20 6.29 0.11
N PHE A 37 -5.76 5.95 1.32
CA PHE A 37 -5.84 4.59 1.86
C PHE A 37 -7.28 4.08 1.96
N GLU A 38 -8.24 4.91 2.41
CA GLU A 38 -9.67 4.57 2.40
C GLU A 38 -10.19 4.37 0.97
N GLY A 39 -9.73 5.18 0.02
CA GLY A 39 -10.07 5.06 -1.39
C GLY A 39 -9.60 3.75 -2.01
N ILE A 40 -8.37 3.32 -1.70
CA ILE A 40 -7.86 1.99 -2.08
C ILE A 40 -8.70 0.90 -1.44
N PHE A 41 -8.97 1.02 -0.14
CA PHE A 41 -9.66 0.00 0.61
C PHE A 41 -10.99 -0.34 -0.05
N LYS A 42 -11.76 0.69 -0.40
CA LYS A 42 -13.03 0.56 -1.14
C LYS A 42 -12.88 0.01 -2.56
N ARG A 43 -11.71 0.11 -3.19
CA ARG A 43 -11.44 -0.53 -4.49
C ARG A 43 -11.16 -2.02 -4.35
N PHE A 44 -10.48 -2.41 -3.28
CA PHE A 44 -10.15 -3.81 -3.01
C PHE A 44 -11.31 -4.59 -2.39
N ASP A 45 -12.19 -3.90 -1.65
CA ASP A 45 -13.46 -4.44 -1.18
C ASP A 45 -14.42 -4.60 -2.37
N LEU A 46 -14.48 -5.82 -2.92
CA LEU A 46 -15.26 -6.14 -4.10
C LEU A 46 -16.73 -6.40 -3.79
N ASN A 47 -17.04 -6.77 -2.55
CA ASN A 47 -18.36 -7.19 -2.12
C ASN A 47 -19.11 -6.07 -1.39
N GLY A 48 -18.40 -5.03 -0.93
CA GLY A 48 -18.94 -3.84 -0.28
C GLY A 48 -19.30 -4.05 1.20
N ASP A 49 -18.66 -5.00 1.89
CA ASP A 49 -18.90 -5.29 3.31
C ASP A 49 -17.95 -4.55 4.27
N ASP A 50 -17.21 -3.57 3.75
CA ASP A 50 -16.21 -2.78 4.46
C ASP A 50 -15.07 -3.66 5.02
N LYS A 51 -14.84 -4.83 4.42
CA LYS A 51 -13.76 -5.75 4.72
C LYS A 51 -13.11 -6.22 3.42
N ILE A 52 -11.81 -6.47 3.46
CA ILE A 52 -11.12 -7.09 2.34
C ILE A 52 -10.72 -8.48 2.79
N GLU A 53 -11.37 -9.49 2.21
CA GLU A 53 -10.97 -10.87 2.39
C GLU A 53 -9.69 -11.17 1.59
N ARG A 54 -8.91 -12.16 2.04
CA ARG A 54 -7.71 -12.61 1.32
C ARG A 54 -7.99 -12.92 -0.16
N GLY A 55 -9.14 -13.53 -0.45
CA GLY A 55 -9.53 -13.87 -1.82
C GLY A 55 -9.73 -12.64 -2.71
N GLU A 56 -10.35 -11.60 -2.16
CA GLU A 56 -10.57 -10.32 -2.84
C GLU A 56 -9.25 -9.59 -3.06
N PHE A 57 -8.40 -9.55 -2.03
CA PHE A 57 -7.08 -8.96 -2.10
C PHE A 57 -6.24 -9.58 -3.23
N VAL A 58 -6.10 -10.91 -3.23
CA VAL A 58 -5.29 -11.64 -4.23
C VAL A 58 -5.86 -11.50 -5.64
N LYS A 59 -7.19 -11.53 -5.78
CA LYS A 59 -7.84 -11.37 -7.08
C LYS A 59 -7.61 -9.97 -7.65
N HIS A 60 -7.83 -8.94 -6.84
CA HIS A 60 -7.63 -7.56 -7.26
C HIS A 60 -6.14 -7.28 -7.52
N TRP A 61 -5.25 -7.84 -6.71
CA TRP A 61 -3.79 -7.79 -6.91
C TRP A 61 -3.36 -8.30 -8.29
N ALA A 62 -3.92 -9.44 -8.70
CA ALA A 62 -3.64 -10.06 -9.99
C ALA A 62 -4.23 -9.23 -11.17
N ILE A 63 -5.44 -8.69 -11.01
CA ILE A 63 -6.08 -7.80 -12.01
C ILE A 63 -5.21 -6.58 -12.26
N GLU A 64 -4.69 -5.97 -11.19
CA GLU A 64 -3.86 -4.79 -11.25
C GLU A 64 -2.42 -5.08 -11.72
N LYS A 65 -2.04 -6.36 -11.83
CA LYS A 65 -0.71 -6.83 -12.23
C LYS A 65 0.40 -6.26 -11.32
N LEU A 66 0.13 -6.21 -10.02
CA LEU A 66 1.04 -5.63 -9.02
C LEU A 66 2.12 -6.61 -8.56
N GLY A 67 1.98 -7.89 -8.88
CA GLY A 67 2.96 -8.93 -8.55
C GLY A 67 2.36 -10.33 -8.69
N THR A 68 2.98 -11.29 -8.02
CA THR A 68 2.56 -12.70 -7.98
C THR A 68 1.57 -12.97 -6.84
N PRO A 69 0.73 -14.02 -6.93
CA PRO A 69 -0.19 -14.39 -5.85
C PRO A 69 0.48 -14.66 -4.49
N PRO A 70 1.65 -15.32 -4.40
CA PRO A 70 2.35 -15.50 -3.12
C PRO A 70 2.77 -14.19 -2.46
N GLU A 71 3.24 -13.20 -3.23
CA GLU A 71 3.57 -11.87 -2.70
C GLU A 71 2.33 -11.16 -2.15
N ALA A 72 1.19 -11.29 -2.85
CA ALA A 72 -0.09 -10.75 -2.38
C ALA A 72 -0.52 -11.38 -1.05
N VAL A 73 -0.38 -12.70 -0.89
CA VAL A 73 -0.72 -13.39 0.35
C VAL A 73 0.22 -12.98 1.49
N ASN A 74 1.52 -12.85 1.22
CA ASN A 74 2.47 -12.39 2.23
C ASN A 74 2.13 -10.97 2.70
N LEU A 75 1.84 -10.08 1.75
CA LEU A 75 1.43 -8.73 2.05
C LEU A 75 0.13 -8.69 2.85
N PHE A 76 -0.90 -9.42 2.43
CA PHE A 76 -2.17 -9.52 3.14
C PHE A 76 -1.97 -9.88 4.62
N ASN A 77 -1.14 -10.90 4.90
CA ASN A 77 -0.88 -11.33 6.27
C ASN A 77 -0.11 -10.30 7.12
N ASN A 78 0.61 -9.37 6.48
CA ASN A 78 1.27 -8.26 7.16
C ASN A 78 0.32 -7.07 7.39
N LEU A 79 -0.68 -6.89 6.53
CA LEU A 79 -1.69 -5.85 6.64
C LEU A 79 -2.82 -6.23 7.62
N ASP A 80 -3.14 -7.51 7.75
CA ASP A 80 -4.07 -8.08 8.74
C ASP A 80 -3.41 -8.11 10.14
N VAL A 81 -3.51 -6.97 10.84
CA VAL A 81 -2.79 -6.74 12.11
C VAL A 81 -3.39 -7.57 13.24
N ASN A 82 -4.72 -7.68 13.27
CA ASN A 82 -5.42 -8.44 14.29
C ASN A 82 -5.50 -9.96 13.97
N LYS A 83 -5.11 -10.37 12.76
CA LYS A 83 -5.08 -11.75 12.27
C LYS A 83 -6.45 -12.41 12.27
N ASP A 84 -7.50 -11.64 12.03
CA ASP A 84 -8.87 -12.15 11.94
C ASP A 84 -9.22 -12.68 10.54
N GLY A 85 -8.30 -12.54 9.58
CA GLY A 85 -8.43 -13.04 8.22
C GLY A 85 -9.07 -12.03 7.26
N VAL A 86 -9.32 -10.80 7.68
CA VAL A 86 -9.79 -9.69 6.86
C VAL A 86 -8.99 -8.42 7.15
N ILE A 87 -8.82 -7.55 6.15
CA ILE A 87 -8.34 -6.19 6.41
C ILE A 87 -9.59 -5.34 6.63
N SER A 88 -9.70 -4.71 7.80
CA SER A 88 -10.84 -3.87 8.17
C SER A 88 -10.46 -2.39 8.25
N HIS A 89 -11.45 -1.52 8.11
CA HIS A 89 -11.30 -0.07 8.34
C HIS A 89 -10.76 0.26 9.74
N SER A 90 -11.08 -0.57 10.71
CA SER A 90 -10.49 -0.57 12.04
C SER A 90 -10.48 -2.01 12.55
N PRO A 91 -9.38 -2.51 13.13
CA PRO A 91 -8.18 -1.76 13.52
C PRO A 91 -7.13 -1.56 12.43
N ASP A 92 -7.18 -2.28 11.31
CA ASP A 92 -6.00 -2.50 10.45
C ASP A 92 -5.53 -1.25 9.70
N LEU A 93 -6.44 -0.54 9.02
CA LEU A 93 -6.11 0.64 8.20
C LEU A 93 -5.28 1.70 8.94
N PRO A 94 -5.65 2.15 10.16
CA PRO A 94 -4.83 3.06 10.95
C PRO A 94 -3.42 2.53 11.26
N PHE A 95 -3.29 1.23 11.57
CA PHE A 95 -1.99 0.62 11.86
C PHE A 95 -1.12 0.52 10.61
N ILE A 96 -1.72 0.15 9.48
CA ILE A 96 -1.05 0.14 8.18
C ILE A 96 -0.53 1.55 7.87
N PHE A 97 -1.38 2.58 8.03
CA PHE A 97 -1.00 3.96 7.78
C PHE A 97 0.21 4.37 8.62
N ILE A 98 0.18 4.14 9.94
CA ILE A 98 1.30 4.43 10.86
C ILE A 98 2.57 3.67 10.48
N TRP A 99 2.43 2.46 9.93
CA TRP A 99 3.60 1.68 9.53
C TRP A 99 4.30 2.25 8.29
N PHE A 100 3.51 2.84 7.39
CA PHE A 100 4.02 3.51 6.20
C PHE A 100 4.49 4.95 6.48
N ASP A 101 3.81 5.70 7.35
CA ASP A 101 4.13 7.05 7.80
C ASP A 101 5.28 7.01 8.83
N SER A 102 6.52 6.90 8.33
CA SER A 102 7.69 6.64 9.18
C SER A 102 8.13 7.85 10.00
N ASP A 103 7.85 9.07 9.54
CA ASP A 103 8.16 10.30 10.25
C ASP A 103 6.98 10.85 11.07
N VAL A 104 5.81 10.20 10.98
CA VAL A 104 4.58 10.50 11.73
C VAL A 104 4.07 11.90 11.43
N ASN A 105 4.23 12.34 10.18
CA ASN A 105 3.79 13.66 9.73
C ASN A 105 2.32 13.67 9.27
N GLY A 106 1.67 12.51 9.21
CA GLY A 106 0.29 12.34 8.76
C GLY A 106 0.14 12.19 7.24
N GLN A 107 1.24 11.95 6.53
CA GLN A 107 1.30 11.72 5.08
C GLN A 107 2.38 10.67 4.77
N VAL A 108 2.12 9.81 3.79
CA VAL A 108 3.12 8.85 3.30
C VAL A 108 3.65 9.34 1.96
N ASN A 109 4.90 9.76 1.90
CA ASN A 109 5.52 10.13 0.63
C ASN A 109 6.04 8.90 -0.16
N GLU A 110 6.42 9.09 -1.43
CA GLU A 110 6.89 8.00 -2.30
C GLU A 110 8.07 7.22 -1.67
N ALA A 111 9.00 7.91 -1.02
CA ALA A 111 10.18 7.27 -0.45
C ALA A 111 9.80 6.39 0.74
N GLU A 112 8.93 6.87 1.62
CA GLU A 112 8.38 6.09 2.73
C GLU A 112 7.63 4.87 2.23
N PHE A 113 6.77 5.06 1.24
CA PHE A 113 6.03 3.97 0.61
C PHE A 113 6.96 2.90 0.04
N VAL A 114 7.91 3.29 -0.81
CA VAL A 114 8.82 2.36 -1.50
C VAL A 114 9.72 1.61 -0.51
N VAL A 115 10.25 2.29 0.51
CA VAL A 115 11.12 1.68 1.52
C VAL A 115 10.35 0.67 2.37
N THR A 116 9.16 1.04 2.84
CA THR A 116 8.33 0.14 3.65
C THR A 116 7.82 -1.03 2.80
N TRP A 117 7.41 -0.76 1.57
CA TRP A 117 7.01 -1.79 0.61
C TRP A 117 8.11 -2.81 0.35
N GLN A 118 9.35 -2.37 0.15
CA GLN A 118 10.47 -3.28 -0.07
C GLN A 118 10.72 -4.20 1.13
N LYS A 119 10.53 -3.70 2.37
CA LYS A 119 10.65 -4.51 3.59
C LYS A 119 9.57 -5.59 3.69
N LEU A 120 8.40 -5.35 3.10
CA LEU A 120 7.27 -6.30 3.07
C LEU A 120 7.44 -7.40 2.04
N THR A 121 8.15 -7.11 0.95
CA THR A 121 8.33 -8.04 -0.18
C THR A 121 9.67 -8.78 -0.17
N THR A 122 10.60 -8.42 0.73
CA THR A 122 11.92 -9.08 0.91
C THR A 122 11.85 -10.16 1.98
#